data_AF-A0A9D9E6B4-F1
#
_entry.id   AF-A0A9D9E6B4-F1
#
_cell.length_a   1.000
_cell.length_b   1.000
_cell.length_c   1.000
_cell.angle_alpha   90.00
_cell.angle_beta   90.00
_cell.angle_gamma   90.00
#
_symmetry.space_group_name_H-M   'P 1'
#
loop_
_entity.id
_entity.type
_entity.pdbx_description
1 polymer ?
#
loop_
_entity_poly.entity_id
_entity_poly.type
_entity_poly.pdbx_seq_one_letter_code
_entity_poly.pdbx_strand_id
1 'polypeptide(L)'
;MKTYNKTFLKSSFTFNVDKEKHTIQGVKIPDDLFFAIYFSVRVNVMEGWQPTVHDIEKLVAQVQQPDSALDEEINSLWSKFEK
;
A
#
# COMPACT_ATOMS: atom_id res chain seq x y z
N MET A 1 -21.49 1.59 41.09
CA MET A 1 -20.40 1.15 40.21
C MET A 1 -20.97 0.91 38.82
N LYS A 2 -20.63 1.72 37.82
CA LYS A 2 -21.06 1.49 36.42
C LYS A 2 -19.98 0.65 35.75
N THR A 3 -20.33 -0.57 35.33
CA THR A 3 -19.46 -1.43 34.52
C THR A 3 -19.57 -0.99 33.06
N TYR A 4 -18.44 -0.64 32.45
CA TYR A 4 -18.39 -0.29 31.04
C TYR A 4 -18.02 -1.56 30.26
N ASN A 5 -18.97 -2.09 29.49
CA ASN A 5 -18.71 -3.14 28.51
C ASN A 5 -17.85 -2.56 27.38
N LYS A 6 -16.57 -2.92 27.36
CA LYS A 6 -15.62 -2.48 26.32
C LYS A 6 -15.75 -3.39 25.10
N THR A 7 -16.83 -3.22 24.33
CA THR A 7 -16.96 -3.85 23.01
C THR A 7 -16.23 -2.99 21.98
N PHE A 8 -14.92 -3.15 21.85
CA PHE A 8 -14.16 -2.58 20.73
C PHE A 8 -13.02 -3.52 20.35
N LEU A 9 -13.31 -4.51 19.52
CA LEU A 9 -12.28 -5.17 18.71
C LEU A 9 -12.85 -5.42 17.31
N LYS A 10 -13.02 -4.34 16.53
CA LYS A 10 -12.95 -4.47 15.08
C LYS A 10 -11.48 -4.82 14.82
N SER A 11 -11.18 -6.11 14.60
CA SER A 11 -9.81 -6.57 14.36
C SER A 11 -9.24 -5.76 13.20
N SER A 12 -8.29 -4.87 13.48
CA SER A 12 -7.53 -4.20 12.43
C SER A 12 -6.78 -5.29 11.67
N PHE A 13 -7.12 -5.47 10.40
CA PHE A 13 -6.39 -6.38 9.52
C PHE A 13 -4.89 -6.10 9.64
N THR A 14 -4.08 -7.15 9.82
CA THR A 14 -2.63 -7.06 9.87
C THR A 14 -2.10 -7.92 8.74
N PHE A 15 -1.29 -7.33 7.86
CA PHE A 15 -0.66 -8.04 6.76
C PHE A 15 0.66 -8.66 7.22
N ASN A 16 1.06 -9.76 6.57
CA ASN A 16 2.34 -10.41 6.87
C ASN A 16 3.49 -9.58 6.28
N VAL A 17 4.53 -9.31 7.08
CA VAL A 17 5.72 -8.60 6.65
C VAL A 17 6.97 -9.21 7.29
N ASP A 18 7.98 -9.49 6.48
CA ASP A 18 9.31 -9.86 6.94
C ASP A 18 10.30 -8.80 6.45
N LYS A 19 10.77 -7.95 7.39
CA LYS A 19 11.68 -6.85 7.09
C LYS A 19 13.12 -7.30 6.86
N GLU A 20 13.51 -8.47 7.34
CA GLU A 20 14.86 -8.99 7.08
C GLU A 20 14.93 -9.60 5.68
N LYS A 21 13.85 -10.25 5.25
CA LYS A 21 13.75 -10.83 3.92
C LYS A 21 13.18 -9.89 2.88
N HIS A 22 12.78 -8.67 3.27
CA HIS A 22 12.05 -7.71 2.44
C HIS A 22 10.86 -8.34 1.71
N THR A 23 9.97 -8.98 2.46
CA THR A 23 8.74 -9.55 1.90
C THR A 23 7.48 -8.96 2.54
N ILE A 24 6.44 -8.81 1.73
CA ILE A 24 5.09 -8.42 2.17
C ILE A 24 4.12 -9.46 1.60
N GLN A 25 3.31 -10.09 2.45
CA GLN A 25 2.44 -11.22 2.08
C GLN A 25 3.18 -12.36 1.35
N GLY A 26 4.48 -12.52 1.61
CA GLY A 26 5.34 -13.49 0.92
C GLY A 26 5.90 -13.03 -0.43
N VAL A 27 5.48 -11.87 -0.94
CA VAL A 27 6.02 -11.26 -2.17
C VAL A 27 7.36 -10.61 -1.84
N LYS A 28 8.42 -10.99 -2.56
CA LYS A 28 9.75 -10.38 -2.44
C LYS A 28 9.76 -9.03 -3.13
N ILE A 29 10.20 -8.00 -2.39
CA ILE A 29 10.29 -6.63 -2.88
C ILE A 29 11.78 -6.28 -3.04
N PRO A 30 12.17 -5.56 -4.11
CA PRO A 30 13.50 -4.98 -4.24
C PRO A 30 13.88 -4.11 -3.03
N ASP A 31 15.15 -4.16 -2.64
CA ASP A 31 15.65 -3.53 -1.41
C ASP A 31 15.47 -2.01 -1.40
N ASP A 32 15.62 -1.37 -2.56
CA ASP A 32 15.43 0.07 -2.78
C ASP A 32 13.96 0.51 -2.69
N LEU A 33 13.02 -0.40 -2.93
CA LEU A 33 11.58 -0.13 -2.94
C LEU A 33 10.84 -0.60 -1.69
N PHE A 34 11.45 -1.48 -0.88
CA PHE A 34 10.78 -2.16 0.22
C PHE A 34 10.09 -1.21 1.19
N PHE A 35 10.80 -0.20 1.69
CA PHE A 35 10.22 0.72 2.68
C PHE A 35 9.11 1.58 2.08
N ALA A 36 9.26 2.06 0.85
CA ALA A 36 8.22 2.85 0.17
C ALA A 36 6.93 2.03 0.03
N ILE A 37 7.02 0.80 -0.47
CA ILE A 37 5.87 -0.09 -0.63
C ILE A 37 5.29 -0.48 0.74
N TYR A 38 6.13 -0.81 1.73
CA TYR A 38 5.69 -1.13 3.09
C TYR A 38 4.88 0.00 3.74
N PHE A 39 5.34 1.25 3.63
CA PHE A 39 4.62 2.39 4.19
C PHE A 39 3.29 2.62 3.49
N SER A 40 3.26 2.58 2.15
CA SER A 40 2.02 2.68 1.38
C SER A 40 1.01 1.62 1.77
N VAL A 41 1.43 0.35 1.87
CA VAL A 41 0.57 -0.76 2.30
C VAL A 41 0.06 -0.53 3.72
N ARG A 42 0.93 -0.13 4.64
CA ARG A 42 0.58 0.09 6.04
C ARG A 42 -0.46 1.20 6.22
N VAL A 43 -0.33 2.32 5.50
CA VAL A 43 -1.29 3.43 5.55
C VAL A 43 -2.66 2.97 5.05
N ASN A 44 -2.71 2.33 3.89
CA ASN A 44 -3.97 1.84 3.32
C ASN A 44 -4.64 0.77 4.20
N VAL A 45 -3.85 -0.09 4.86
CA VAL A 45 -4.38 -1.06 5.83
C VAL A 45 -5.01 -0.40 7.05
N MET A 46 -4.41 0.70 7.56
CA MET A 46 -5.01 1.49 8.65
C MET A 46 -6.35 2.12 8.23
N GLU A 47 -6.52 2.40 6.94
CA GLU A 47 -7.77 2.90 6.35
C GLU A 47 -8.78 1.77 6.03
N GLY A 48 -8.40 0.51 6.25
CA GLY A 48 -9.29 -0.65 6.13
C GLY A 48 -9.04 -1.51 4.90
N TRP A 49 -8.02 -1.21 4.09
CA TRP A 49 -7.60 -2.09 3.00
C TRP A 49 -7.09 -3.43 3.54
N GLN A 50 -7.43 -4.52 2.86
CA GLN A 50 -7.02 -5.87 3.23
C GLN A 50 -6.33 -6.52 2.02
N PRO A 51 -5.06 -6.16 1.73
CA PRO A 51 -4.36 -6.61 0.54
C PRO A 51 -4.16 -8.12 0.51
N THR A 52 -4.47 -8.70 -0.65
CA THR A 52 -4.10 -10.05 -1.03
C THR A 52 -2.66 -10.10 -1.55
N VAL A 53 -2.14 -11.31 -1.77
CA VAL A 53 -0.83 -11.50 -2.43
C VAL A 53 -0.82 -10.82 -3.81
N HIS A 54 -1.88 -11.00 -4.59
CA HIS A 54 -2.00 -10.44 -5.93
C HIS A 54 -1.99 -8.90 -5.94
N ASP A 55 -2.62 -8.29 -4.93
CA ASP A 55 -2.58 -6.82 -4.79
C ASP A 55 -1.16 -6.31 -4.56
N ILE A 56 -0.37 -7.02 -3.76
CA ILE A 56 1.04 -6.68 -3.52
C ILE A 56 1.88 -6.91 -4.77
N GLU A 57 1.69 -8.01 -5.49
CA GLU A 57 2.37 -8.27 -6.77
C GLU A 57 2.10 -7.16 -7.78
N LYS A 58 0.84 -6.75 -7.91
CA LYS A 58 0.44 -5.66 -8.80
C LYS A 58 1.08 -4.33 -8.40
N LEU A 59 1.09 -4.00 -7.11
CA LEU A 59 1.72 -2.79 -6.59
C LEU A 59 3.23 -2.77 -6.90
N VAL A 60 3.92 -3.89 -6.69
CA VAL A 60 5.36 -4.00 -7.01
C VAL A 60 5.58 -3.81 -8.52
N ALA A 61 4.78 -4.46 -9.37
CA ALA A 61 4.89 -4.33 -10.82
C ALA A 61 4.67 -2.88 -11.30
N GLN A 62 3.67 -2.19 -10.74
CA GLN A 62 3.36 -0.79 -11.08
C GLN A 62 4.50 0.18 -10.72
N VAL A 63 5.19 -0.06 -9.60
CA VAL A 63 6.33 0.79 -9.20
C VAL A 63 7.55 0.52 -10.10
N GLN A 64 7.77 -0.73 -10.53
CA GLN A 64 8.89 -1.09 -11.39
C GLN A 64 8.68 -0.70 -12.86
N GLN A 65 7.43 -0.67 -13.31
CA GLN A 65 7.03 -0.28 -14.65
C GLN A 65 5.95 0.79 -14.54
N PRO A 66 6.35 2.05 -14.27
CA PRO A 66 5.41 3.14 -14.31
C PRO A 66 4.77 3.18 -15.69
N ASP A 67 3.43 3.20 -15.73
CA ASP A 67 2.68 3.25 -16.98
C ASP A 67 2.89 4.62 -17.62
N SER A 68 3.67 4.66 -18.70
CA SER A 68 3.98 5.90 -19.41
C SER A 68 2.73 6.62 -19.92
N ALA A 69 1.61 5.91 -20.10
CA ALA A 69 0.34 6.53 -20.48
C ALA A 69 -0.25 7.39 -19.36
N LEU A 70 -0.05 6.98 -18.09
CA LEU A 70 -0.46 7.79 -16.94
C LEU A 70 0.39 9.05 -16.80
N ASP A 71 1.68 8.97 -17.12
CA ASP A 71 2.56 10.14 -17.13
C ASP A 71 2.11 11.17 -18.19
N GLU A 72 1.73 10.72 -19.38
CA GLU A 72 1.18 11.59 -20.43
C GLU A 72 -0.15 12.24 -20.01
N GLU A 73 -1.05 11.48 -19.40
CA GLU A 73 -2.34 11.99 -18.90
C GLU A 73 -2.13 13.03 -17.78
N ILE A 74 -1.27 12.72 -16.81
CA ILE A 74 -0.94 13.62 -15.70
C ILE A 74 -0.36 14.93 -16.23
N ASN A 75 0.60 14.87 -17.17
CA ASN A 75 1.17 16.06 -17.80
C ASN A 75 0.12 16.87 -18.59
N SER A 76 -0.81 16.19 -19.27
CA SER A 76 -1.92 16.85 -19.97
C SER A 76 -2.88 17.56 -19.01
N LEU A 77 -3.12 16.99 -17.82
CA LEU A 77 -3.95 17.62 -16.79
C LEU A 77 -3.25 18.85 -16.18
N TRP A 78 -1.97 18.75 -15.80
CA TRP A 78 -1.24 19.85 -15.18
C TRP A 78 -1.07 21.06 -16.10
N SER A 79 -0.78 20.85 -17.39
CA SER A 79 -0.66 21.94 -18.37
C SER A 79 -1.94 22.76 -18.56
N LYS A 80 -3.11 22.23 -18.17
CA LYS A 80 -4.39 22.96 -18.20
C LYS A 80 -4.55 23.94 -17.04
N PHE A 81 -3.81 23.75 -15.93
CA PHE A 81 -3.89 24.59 -14.73
C PHE A 81 -2.82 25.69 -14.68
N GLU A 82 -1.83 25.67 -15.59
CA GLU A 82 -0.80 26.71 -15.72
C GLU A 82 -1.22 27.91 -16.60
N LYS A 83 -2.53 28.08 -16.86
CA LYS A 83 -3.09 29.21 -17.61
C LYS A 83 -3.65 30.32 -16.72
#